data_AF-A0A3D5NVL1-F1
#
_entry.id   AF-A0A3D5NVL1-F1
#
_cell.length_a   1.000
_cell.length_b   1.000
_cell.length_c   1.000
_cell.angle_alpha   90.00
_cell.angle_beta   90.00
_cell.angle_gamma   90.00
#
_symmetry.space_group_name_H-M   'P 1'
#
loop_
_entity.id
_entity.type
_entity.pdbx_description
1 polymer ?
#
loop_
_entity_poly.entity_id
_entity_poly.type
_entity_poly.pdbx_seq_one_letter_code
_entity_poly.pdbx_strand_id
1 'polypeptide(L)' 'MKIAYLDGRRLYRVLYAGIQNILDNQDYLNKINVFPVPDGDTGTNMAYTLMGIAERMQTHLYLPLGELSQEVA' A
#
# COMPACT_ATOMS: atom_id res chain seq x y z
N MET A 1 -8.86 16.36 -12.26
CA MET A 1 -9.71 15.30 -12.86
C MET A 1 -10.51 14.66 -11.74
N LYS A 2 -11.85 14.54 -11.86
CA LYS A 2 -12.68 13.91 -10.81
C LYS A 2 -12.82 12.41 -11.11
N ILE A 3 -12.72 11.55 -10.09
CA ILE A 3 -13.01 10.12 -10.22
C ILE A 3 -14.53 9.92 -10.18
N ALA A 4 -15.11 9.39 -11.26
CA ALA A 4 -16.57 9.17 -11.37
C ALA A 4 -17.02 7.76 -10.93
N TYR A 5 -16.11 6.78 -10.98
CA TYR A 5 -16.36 5.41 -10.55
C TYR A 5 -15.07 4.72 -10.10
N LEU A 6 -15.19 3.70 -9.26
CA LEU A 6 -14.10 2.86 -8.79
C LEU A 6 -14.31 1.44 -9.33
N ASP A 7 -13.29 0.88 -9.99
CA ASP A 7 -13.21 -0.53 -10.37
C ASP A 7 -11.93 -1.14 -9.79
N GLY A 8 -11.73 -2.45 -9.92
CA GLY A 8 -10.57 -3.13 -9.34
C GLY A 8 -9.24 -2.52 -9.81
N ARG A 9 -9.09 -2.25 -11.11
CA ARG A 9 -7.87 -1.63 -11.65
C ARG A 9 -7.61 -0.23 -11.09
N ARG A 10 -8.65 0.57 -10.86
CA ARG A 10 -8.50 1.89 -10.22
C ARG A 10 -8.18 1.77 -8.74
N LEU A 11 -8.78 0.82 -8.03
CA LEU A 11 -8.42 0.53 -6.65
C LEU A 11 -6.93 0.21 -6.54
N TYR A 12 -6.43 -0.72 -7.37
CA TYR A 12 -5.01 -1.04 -7.43
C TYR A 12 -4.14 0.19 -7.71
N ARG A 13 -4.49 1.02 -8.70
CA ARG A 13 -3.70 2.21 -9.04
C ARG A 13 -3.62 3.22 -7.91
N VAL A 14 -4.73 3.46 -7.21
CA VAL A 14 -4.76 4.38 -6.06
C VAL A 14 -3.93 3.83 -4.91
N LEU A 15 -4.08 2.54 -4.60
CA LEU A 15 -3.29 1.89 -3.55
C LEU A 15 -1.81 1.90 -3.91
N TYR A 16 -1.44 1.47 -5.11
CA TYR A 16 -0.05 1.45 -5.58
C TYR A 16 0.62 2.83 -5.53
N ALA A 17 -0.11 3.89 -5.90
CA ALA A 17 0.39 5.26 -5.75
C ALA A 17 0.62 5.65 -4.28
N GLY A 18 -0.29 5.25 -3.37
CA GLY A 18 -0.11 5.45 -1.94
C GLY A 18 1.07 4.67 -1.36
N ILE A 19 1.28 3.43 -1.83
CA ILE A 19 2.41 2.59 -1.46
C ILE A 19 3.72 3.22 -1.92
N GLN A 20 3.79 3.69 -3.17
CA GLN A 20 4.97 4.40 -3.66
C GLN A 20 5.30 5.62 -2.80
N ASN A 21 4.30 6.40 -2.40
CA ASN A 21 4.52 7.53 -1.50
C ASN A 21 5.05 7.09 -0.12
N ILE A 22 4.66 5.94 0.39
CA ILE A 22 5.21 5.39 1.64
C ILE A 22 6.68 4.98 1.44
N LEU A 23 7.01 4.34 0.32
CA LEU A 23 8.39 3.97 -0.03
C LEU A 23 9.29 5.21 -0.15
N ASP A 24 8.82 6.24 -0.84
CA ASP A 24 9.54 7.51 -1.01
C ASP A 24 9.80 8.22 0.33
N ASN A 25 8.98 7.94 1.35
CA ASN A 25 9.07 8.51 2.69
C ASN A 25 9.54 7.49 3.74
N GLN A 26 10.08 6.33 3.34
CA GLN A 26 10.46 5.25 4.25
C GLN A 26 11.43 5.72 5.35
N ASP A 27 12.46 6.49 5.00
CA ASP A 27 13.45 7.02 5.96
C ASP A 27 12.84 8.02 6.95
N TYR A 28 11.83 8.77 6.52
CA TYR A 28 11.07 9.64 7.40
C TYR A 28 10.22 8.79 8.36
N LEU A 29 9.51 7.80 7.84
CA LEU A 29 8.66 6.90 8.63
C LEU A 29 9.46 6.08 9.65
N ASN A 30 10.68 5.66 9.31
CA ASN A 30 11.61 5.03 10.24
C ASN A 30 11.95 5.93 11.45
N LYS A 31 11.84 7.25 11.32
CA LYS A 31 12.19 8.21 12.39
C LYS A 31 11.01 8.62 13.27
N ILE A 32 9.77 8.43 12.83
CA ILE A 32 8.61 8.97 13.56
C ILE A 32 8.10 8.07 14.68
N ASN A 33 8.32 6.75 14.59
CA ASN A 33 7.90 5.84 15.64
C ASN A 33 9.02 5.68 16.67
N VAL A 34 8.79 6.25 17.85
CA VAL A 34 9.78 6.30 18.95
C VAL A 34 9.27 5.61 20.23
N PHE A 35 8.25 4.75 20.12
CA PHE A 35 7.63 4.06 21.26
C PHE A 35 7.38 2.56 20.96
N PRO A 36 7.63 1.61 21.88
CA PRO A 36 8.40 1.74 23.12
C PRO A 36 9.92 1.75 22.90
N VAL A 37 10.39 1.33 21.70
CA VAL A 37 11.81 1.27 21.32
C VAL A 37 11.97 1.92 19.94
N PRO A 38 12.92 2.86 19.76
CA PRO A 38 13.21 3.47 18.46
C PRO A 38 14.17 2.58 17.66
N ASP A 39 13.69 1.43 17.19
CA ASP A 39 14.45 0.48 16.35
C ASP A 39 14.63 0.96 14.90
N GLY A 40 13.92 2.03 14.51
CA GLY A 40 14.10 2.67 13.22
C GLY A 40 13.54 1.84 12.06
N ASP A 41 12.60 0.93 12.33
CA ASP A 41 12.14 -0.04 11.34
C ASP A 41 10.72 0.22 10.81
N THR A 42 10.03 1.26 11.30
CA THR A 42 8.59 1.44 11.04
C THR A 42 8.26 1.65 9.57
N GLY A 43 9.03 2.47 8.86
CA GLY A 43 8.90 2.63 7.41
C GLY A 43 9.24 1.33 6.68
N THR A 44 10.26 0.61 7.15
CA THR A 44 10.67 -0.68 6.60
C THR A 44 9.56 -1.73 6.72
N ASN A 45 8.94 -1.86 7.89
CA ASN A 45 7.82 -2.76 8.13
C ASN A 45 6.61 -2.42 7.25
N MET A 46 6.27 -1.13 7.13
CA MET A 46 5.20 -0.69 6.21
C MET A 46 5.53 -1.02 4.76
N ALA A 47 6.76 -0.74 4.30
CA ALA A 47 7.20 -1.03 2.95
C ALA A 47 7.05 -2.53 2.63
N TYR A 48 7.54 -3.40 3.52
CA TYR A 48 7.43 -4.85 3.34
C TYR A 48 5.97 -5.33 3.28
N THR A 49 5.12 -4.91 4.21
CA THR A 49 3.70 -5.29 4.23
C THR A 49 2.99 -4.83 2.96
N LEU A 50 3.19 -3.57 2.57
CA LEU A 50 2.46 -2.96 1.47
C LEU A 50 2.95 -3.44 0.10
N MET A 51 4.24 -3.67 -0.09
CA MET A 51 4.74 -4.30 -1.32
C MET A 51 4.12 -5.68 -1.52
N GLY A 52 4.01 -6.49 -0.46
CA GLY A 52 3.34 -7.80 -0.54
C GLY A 52 1.87 -7.70 -0.95
N ILE A 53 1.15 -6.68 -0.47
CA ILE A 53 -0.23 -6.39 -0.90
C ILE A 53 -0.26 -5.97 -2.39
N ALA A 54 0.64 -5.07 -2.82
CA ALA A 54 0.69 -4.63 -4.21
C ALA A 54 0.95 -5.80 -5.18
N GLU A 55 1.88 -6.69 -4.84
CA GLU A 55 2.19 -7.88 -5.64
C GLU A 55 0.99 -8.83 -5.72
N ARG A 56 0.35 -9.12 -4.58
CA ARG A 56 -0.86 -9.97 -4.52
C ARG A 56 -2.01 -9.40 -5.34
N MET A 57 -2.26 -8.10 -5.25
CA MET A 57 -3.28 -7.45 -6.07
C MET A 57 -2.92 -7.49 -7.56
N GLN A 58 -1.64 -7.33 -7.89
CA GLN A 58 -1.17 -7.35 -9.27
C GLN A 58 -1.45 -8.68 -9.98
N THR A 59 -1.36 -9.81 -9.26
CA THR A 59 -1.70 -11.13 -9.81
C THR A 59 -3.20 -11.34 -10.02
N HIS A 60 -4.05 -10.48 -9.43
CA HIS A 60 -5.52 -10.61 -9.42
C HIS A 60 -6.25 -9.42 -10.06
N LEU A 61 -5.59 -8.58 -10.88
CA LEU A 61 -6.17 -7.35 -11.45
C LEU A 61 -7.40 -7.53 -12.34
N TYR A 62 -7.72 -8.76 -12.73
CA TYR A 62 -8.91 -9.10 -13.49
C TYR A 62 -10.16 -9.26 -12.61
N LEU A 63 -10.01 -9.37 -11.30
CA LEU A 63 -11.13 -9.53 -10.37
C LEU A 63 -12.01 -8.26 -10.30
N PRO A 64 -13.33 -8.42 -10.12
CA PRO A 64 -14.22 -7.31 -9.78
C PRO A 64 -13.77 -6.58 -8.51
N LEU A 65 -14.21 -5.34 -8.34
CA LEU A 65 -13.82 -4.49 -7.20
C LEU A 65 -13.98 -5.19 -5.85
N GLY A 66 -15.12 -5.86 -5.63
CA GLY A 66 -15.42 -6.52 -4.36
C GLY A 66 -14.44 -7.64 -4.02
N GLU A 67 -14.06 -8.44 -5.01
CA GLU A 67 -13.11 -9.54 -4.82
C GLU A 67 -11.67 -9.01 -4.69
N LEU A 68 -11.25 -8.09 -5.56
CA LEU A 68 -9.91 -7.50 -5.47
C LEU A 68 -9.68 -6.76 -4.14
N SER A 69 -10.73 -6.17 -3.56
CA SER A 69 -10.61 -5.50 -2.26
C SER A 69 -10.28 -6.43 -1.10
N GLN A 70 -10.57 -7.74 -1.24
CA GLN A 70 -10.22 -8.74 -0.23
C GLN A 70 -8.73 -9.08 -0.25
N GLU A 71 -8.03 -8.85 -1.36
CA GLU A 71 -6.58 -9.07 -1.48
C GLU A 71 -5.74 -8.01 -0.73
N VAL A 72 -6.39 -7.00 -0.13
CA VAL A 72 -5.73 -5.96 0.69
C VAL A 72 -5.56 -6.40 2.15
N ALA A 73 -6.31 -7.41 2.60
CA ALA A 73 -6.40 -7.86 3.99
C ALA A 73 -5.52 -9.08 4.29
#